data_AF-A0A2S4VTT9-F1
#
_entry.id   AF-A0A2S4VTT9-F1
#
_cell.length_a   1.000
_cell.length_b   1.000
_cell.length_c   1.000
_cell.angle_alpha   90.00
_cell.angle_beta   90.00
_cell.angle_gamma   90.00
#
_symmetry.space_group_name_H-M   'P 1'
#
loop_
_entity.id
_entity.type
_entity.pdbx_description
1 polymer ?
#
loop_
_entity_poly.entity_id
_entity_poly.type
_entity_poly.pdbx_seq_one_letter_code
_entity_poly.pdbx_strand_id
1 'polypeptide(L)'
;MICQKSQSAVSHPTLAPFTRNTFSIPAGADGNERIVMWSYIPEASIAYADGASPVIVMANGLALPRSAGLPHIAARFATAGYTVLLFDFRHLGDSTGQPRQLVSPTNQLEDYTTVLRFVTDPDSHAQFLSRKIPSSKVVLWGWSNSGGHVARLATQADELQISAVITLDPLCDGRTNLFHHMWHNPLGLARIGHWVLGDFLLSFFPVLNKQASLRIPAFGPGGMLGGPEADNGFRMFNSDWKENEGVVQELGSSGFGKGPKLVNEIAARYGFEVLSQRCDGTKVKCPILISWAKNDGDSLIPSKVPARFAEDCLKAKDYRVSVDVHEHEGDHFGLHFGGVGFEAGIEKQLQFLHSVFGSSQPETKGEK
;
A
#
# COMPACT_ATOMS: atom_id res chain seq x y z
N MET A 1 -16.29 30.62 -10.44
CA MET A 1 -15.84 30.87 -9.06
C MET A 1 -15.73 29.53 -8.34
N ILE A 2 -14.53 28.94 -8.28
CA ILE A 2 -14.26 27.74 -7.50
C ILE A 2 -13.36 28.18 -6.36
N CYS A 3 -13.87 28.08 -5.13
CA CYS A 3 -13.22 28.57 -3.92
C CYS A 3 -12.19 27.55 -3.45
N GLN A 4 -10.90 27.79 -3.75
CA GLN A 4 -9.78 27.13 -3.07
C GLN A 4 -9.72 27.67 -1.63
N LYS A 5 -9.94 26.81 -0.64
CA LYS A 5 -9.59 27.11 0.76
C LYS A 5 -8.20 26.54 1.04
N SER A 6 -7.19 27.40 1.07
CA SER A 6 -5.91 27.12 1.73
C SER A 6 -6.06 27.43 3.22
N GLN A 7 -5.59 26.53 4.08
CA GLN A 7 -5.44 26.77 5.52
C GLN A 7 -3.97 26.57 5.87
N SER A 8 -3.36 27.57 6.51
CA SER A 8 -2.00 27.52 7.05
C SER A 8 -2.04 27.14 8.54
N ALA A 9 -1.13 26.25 8.97
CA ALA A 9 -0.95 25.86 10.37
C ALA A 9 0.50 26.08 10.83
N VAL A 10 0.68 26.40 12.11
CA VAL A 10 1.92 26.80 12.84
C VAL A 10 2.11 25.80 14.00
N SER A 11 3.27 25.38 14.54
CA SER A 11 4.64 25.11 14.09
C SER A 11 5.27 24.19 15.18
N HIS A 12 5.57 22.93 14.85
CA HIS A 12 6.48 22.01 15.56
C HIS A 12 7.63 21.70 14.59
N PRO A 13 8.85 21.31 15.03
CA PRO A 13 10.12 21.52 14.30
C PRO A 13 9.91 21.24 12.82
N THR A 14 9.91 22.32 12.04
CA THR A 14 9.14 22.47 10.81
C THR A 14 9.29 21.24 9.91
N LEU A 15 8.30 20.34 9.95
CA LEU A 15 8.09 19.35 8.90
C LEU A 15 8.14 20.13 7.58
N ALA A 16 8.99 19.71 6.64
CA ALA A 16 9.03 20.36 5.34
C ALA A 16 7.59 20.40 4.80
N PRO A 17 7.05 21.60 4.52
CA PRO A 17 5.65 21.71 4.18
C PRO A 17 5.40 20.98 2.85
N PHE A 18 4.28 20.29 2.77
CA PHE A 18 3.84 19.58 1.58
C PHE A 18 2.39 19.91 1.29
N THR A 19 2.03 19.92 0.00
CA THR A 19 0.65 20.05 -0.44
C THR A 19 0.02 18.68 -0.61
N ARG A 20 -1.18 18.49 -0.06
CA ARG A 20 -2.00 17.31 -0.31
C ARG A 20 -3.11 17.62 -1.32
N ASN A 21 -3.14 16.90 -2.43
CA ASN A 21 -4.23 17.01 -3.41
C ASN A 21 -5.07 15.73 -3.45
N THR A 22 -6.29 15.84 -3.96
CA THR A 22 -7.16 14.70 -4.24
C THR A 22 -7.61 14.78 -5.69
N PHE A 23 -7.47 13.67 -6.42
CA PHE A 23 -7.88 13.56 -7.81
C PHE A 23 -8.27 12.11 -8.10
N SER A 24 -8.74 11.85 -9.32
CA SER A 24 -9.07 10.48 -9.74
C SER A 24 -8.76 10.25 -11.20
N ILE A 25 -8.37 9.02 -11.52
CA ILE A 25 -8.04 8.60 -12.88
C ILE A 25 -9.02 7.52 -13.36
N PRO A 26 -9.30 7.43 -14.68
CA PRO A 26 -10.11 6.34 -15.23
C PRO A 26 -9.46 4.96 -14.97
N ALA A 27 -10.29 3.93 -14.81
CA ALA A 27 -9.86 2.56 -14.56
C ALA A 27 -10.86 1.54 -15.11
N GLY A 28 -10.41 0.28 -15.16
CA GLY A 28 -11.14 -0.87 -15.69
C GLY A 28 -11.21 -0.90 -17.22
N ALA A 29 -11.51 -2.09 -17.76
CA ALA A 29 -11.49 -2.37 -19.20
C ALA A 29 -12.34 -1.38 -20.03
N ASP A 30 -13.48 -0.93 -19.48
CA ASP A 30 -14.41 -0.02 -20.17
C ASP A 30 -14.16 1.46 -19.83
N GLY A 31 -13.19 1.78 -18.95
CA GLY A 31 -12.87 3.14 -18.51
C GLY A 31 -13.95 3.83 -17.66
N ASN A 32 -15.00 3.11 -17.26
CA ASN A 32 -16.14 3.64 -16.50
C ASN A 32 -15.91 3.66 -14.98
N GLU A 33 -14.88 2.97 -14.50
CA GLU A 33 -14.50 3.00 -13.10
C GLU A 33 -13.42 4.07 -12.86
N ARG A 34 -13.20 4.45 -11.60
CA ARG A 34 -12.23 5.47 -11.23
C ARG A 34 -11.42 5.02 -10.03
N ILE A 35 -10.12 5.24 -10.12
CA ILE A 35 -9.18 5.13 -8.99
C ILE A 35 -9.03 6.53 -8.39
N VAL A 36 -9.42 6.70 -7.14
CA VAL A 36 -9.25 7.95 -6.39
C VAL A 36 -7.92 7.93 -5.64
N MET A 37 -7.18 9.02 -5.80
CA MET A 37 -5.79 9.16 -5.36
C MET A 37 -5.61 10.41 -4.51
N TRP A 38 -4.66 10.34 -3.57
CA TRP A 38 -4.07 11.49 -2.92
C TRP A 38 -2.62 11.65 -3.36
N SER A 39 -2.20 12.88 -3.66
CA SER A 39 -0.78 13.22 -3.80
C SER A 39 -0.30 14.01 -2.60
N TYR A 40 0.93 13.76 -2.19
CA TYR A 40 1.69 14.52 -1.20
C TYR A 40 2.92 15.05 -1.93
N ILE A 41 2.93 16.36 -2.17
CA ILE A 41 3.97 17.02 -2.96
C ILE A 41 4.74 17.97 -2.05
N PRO A 42 6.03 17.71 -1.79
CA PRO A 42 6.87 18.62 -1.00
C PRO A 42 6.92 20.02 -1.64
N GLU A 43 6.72 21.06 -0.84
CA GLU A 43 6.76 22.46 -1.31
C GLU A 43 8.19 22.83 -1.76
N ALA A 44 9.19 22.46 -0.97
CA ALA A 44 10.59 22.57 -1.36
C ALA A 44 10.92 21.56 -2.47
N SER A 45 11.50 22.02 -3.57
CA SER A 45 12.16 21.15 -4.53
C SER A 45 13.47 20.66 -3.92
N ILE A 46 13.54 19.37 -3.60
CA ILE A 46 14.83 18.73 -3.43
C ILE A 46 15.24 18.19 -4.79
N ALA A 47 16.26 18.80 -5.39
CA ALA A 47 16.84 18.28 -6.62
C ALA A 47 17.76 17.12 -6.27
N TYR A 48 17.47 15.97 -6.87
CA TYR A 48 18.47 14.94 -7.05
C TYR A 48 19.45 15.40 -8.14
N ALA A 49 20.60 14.74 -8.28
CA ALA A 49 21.67 15.19 -9.20
C ALA A 49 21.23 15.41 -10.66
N ASP A 50 20.10 14.85 -11.07
CA ASP A 50 19.47 14.97 -12.39
C ASP A 50 18.19 15.85 -12.42
N GLY A 51 17.89 16.56 -11.33
CA GLY A 51 16.82 17.56 -11.25
C GLY A 51 15.41 17.03 -10.96
N ALA A 52 15.24 15.77 -10.56
CA ALA A 52 13.89 15.24 -10.29
C ALA A 52 13.80 14.28 -9.10
N SER A 53 12.76 14.43 -8.28
CA SER A 53 12.50 13.60 -7.10
C SER A 53 11.76 12.31 -7.46
N PRO A 54 12.15 11.14 -6.91
CA PRO A 54 11.38 9.91 -7.07
C PRO A 54 9.95 10.04 -6.58
N VAL A 55 9.06 9.29 -7.24
CA VAL A 55 7.65 9.21 -6.90
C VAL A 55 7.36 7.85 -6.31
N ILE A 56 6.82 7.85 -5.10
CA ILE A 56 6.43 6.64 -4.39
C ILE A 56 4.94 6.43 -4.62
N VAL A 57 4.58 5.31 -5.23
CA VAL A 57 3.19 4.89 -5.45
C VAL A 57 2.84 3.82 -4.41
N MET A 58 1.86 4.11 -3.56
CA MET A 58 1.48 3.31 -2.40
C MET A 58 0.02 2.83 -2.51
N ALA A 59 -0.24 1.58 -2.12
CA ALA A 59 -1.59 1.11 -1.81
C ALA A 59 -1.62 0.27 -0.54
N ASN A 60 -2.81 0.13 0.03
CA ASN A 60 -3.00 -0.49 1.35
C ASN A 60 -3.14 -2.02 1.27
N GLY A 61 -3.08 -2.67 2.43
CA GLY A 61 -3.31 -4.09 2.59
C GLY A 61 -4.77 -4.51 2.38
N LEU A 62 -5.07 -5.74 2.79
CA LEU A 62 -6.35 -6.38 2.52
C LEU A 62 -7.54 -5.57 3.05
N ALA A 63 -8.54 -5.31 2.18
CA ALA A 63 -9.81 -4.66 2.50
C ALA A 63 -9.72 -3.24 3.11
N LEU A 64 -8.54 -2.62 3.12
CA LEU A 64 -8.34 -1.30 3.70
C LEU A 64 -8.27 -0.22 2.62
N PRO A 65 -8.92 0.94 2.82
CA PRO A 65 -8.73 2.11 1.98
C PRO A 65 -7.38 2.78 2.30
N ARG A 66 -6.89 3.60 1.39
CA ARG A 66 -5.69 4.44 1.50
C ARG A 66 -5.70 5.37 2.71
N SER A 67 -6.87 5.67 3.27
CA SER A 67 -7.01 6.50 4.48
C SER A 67 -6.62 5.77 5.75
N ALA A 68 -6.61 4.42 5.77
CA ALA A 68 -6.22 3.63 6.93
C ALA A 68 -4.69 3.58 7.05
N GLY A 69 -4.13 4.38 7.95
CA GLY A 69 -2.70 4.32 8.32
C GLY A 69 -1.71 4.93 7.32
N LEU A 70 -1.91 4.75 6.01
CA LEU A 70 -0.97 5.24 4.98
C LEU A 70 -0.66 6.75 5.03
N PRO A 71 -1.59 7.65 5.41
CA PRO A 71 -1.29 9.08 5.45
C PRO A 71 -0.11 9.43 6.36
N HIS A 72 0.09 8.70 7.46
CA HIS A 72 1.22 8.89 8.37
C HIS A 72 2.54 8.54 7.70
N ILE A 73 2.59 7.43 6.96
CA ILE A 73 3.77 6.99 6.22
C ILE A 73 4.07 7.96 5.07
N ALA A 74 3.03 8.34 4.31
CA ALA A 74 3.17 9.29 3.20
C ALA A 74 3.68 10.66 3.65
N ALA A 75 3.22 11.16 4.81
CA ALA A 75 3.71 12.41 5.38
C ALA A 75 5.21 12.34 5.72
N ARG A 76 5.71 11.19 6.21
CA ARG A 76 7.14 11.00 6.49
C ARG A 76 7.99 11.01 5.23
N PHE A 77 7.55 10.32 4.18
CA PHE A 77 8.21 10.36 2.88
C PHE A 77 8.17 11.75 2.24
N ALA A 78 7.02 12.44 2.29
CA ALA A 78 6.89 13.79 1.78
C ALA A 78 7.77 14.80 2.54
N THR A 79 7.86 14.65 3.86
CA THR A 79 8.78 15.45 4.69
C THR A 79 10.24 15.20 4.31
N ALA A 80 10.59 13.97 3.92
CA ALA A 80 11.90 13.62 3.39
C ALA A 80 12.12 14.05 1.91
N GLY A 81 11.14 14.72 1.29
CA GLY A 81 11.26 15.29 -0.06
C GLY A 81 10.82 14.38 -1.21
N TYR A 82 10.20 13.24 -0.91
CA TYR A 82 9.63 12.36 -1.93
C TYR A 82 8.22 12.81 -2.30
N THR A 83 7.89 12.77 -3.59
CA THR A 83 6.48 12.88 -3.99
C THR A 83 5.82 11.54 -3.73
N VAL A 84 4.66 11.55 -3.05
CA VAL A 84 3.96 10.31 -2.70
C VAL A 84 2.56 10.32 -3.31
N LEU A 85 2.19 9.24 -3.96
CA LEU A 85 0.86 8.99 -4.49
C LEU A 85 0.30 7.77 -3.78
N LEU A 86 -0.84 7.93 -3.10
CA LEU A 86 -1.54 6.83 -2.48
C LEU A 86 -2.96 6.73 -3.01
N PHE A 87 -3.44 5.51 -3.26
CA PHE A 87 -4.70 5.29 -3.97
C PHE A 87 -5.54 4.19 -3.32
N ASP A 88 -6.86 4.29 -3.52
CA ASP A 88 -7.79 3.22 -3.20
C ASP A 88 -7.87 2.29 -4.41
N PHE A 89 -7.72 0.98 -4.22
CA PHE A 89 -8.11 0.03 -5.25
C PHE A 89 -9.58 0.23 -5.64
N ARG A 90 -9.94 -0.11 -6.87
CA ARG A 90 -11.36 -0.22 -7.25
C ARG A 90 -12.11 -1.07 -6.23
N HIS A 91 -13.41 -0.80 -6.09
CA HIS A 91 -14.31 -1.44 -5.13
C HIS A 91 -14.08 -1.07 -3.64
N LEU A 92 -13.00 -0.36 -3.30
CA LEU A 92 -12.66 0.06 -1.94
C LEU A 92 -12.67 1.59 -1.79
N GLY A 93 -12.81 2.05 -0.55
CA GLY A 93 -12.74 3.48 -0.19
C GLY A 93 -13.57 4.39 -1.09
N ASP A 94 -12.94 5.44 -1.59
CA ASP A 94 -13.54 6.45 -2.48
C ASP A 94 -13.46 6.06 -3.96
N SER A 95 -12.62 5.09 -4.32
CA SER A 95 -12.55 4.55 -5.69
C SER A 95 -13.88 3.89 -6.06
N THR A 96 -14.30 4.01 -7.32
CA THR A 96 -15.58 3.45 -7.76
C THR A 96 -15.44 1.95 -8.07
N GLY A 97 -16.49 1.35 -8.63
CA GLY A 97 -16.54 -0.07 -8.99
C GLY A 97 -17.51 -0.88 -8.14
N GLN A 98 -18.06 -1.93 -8.74
CA GLN A 98 -19.06 -2.82 -8.13
C GLN A 98 -18.74 -4.30 -8.41
N PRO A 99 -19.02 -5.23 -7.49
CA PRO A 99 -19.57 -4.99 -6.14
C PRO A 99 -18.60 -4.25 -5.21
N ARG A 100 -19.09 -3.44 -4.25
CA ARG A 100 -18.22 -2.84 -3.20
C ARG A 100 -17.58 -3.91 -2.32
N GLN A 101 -16.45 -3.59 -1.72
CA GLN A 101 -15.68 -4.47 -0.83
C GLN A 101 -15.18 -5.75 -1.53
N LEU A 102 -15.06 -5.71 -2.86
CA LEU A 102 -14.42 -6.76 -3.62
C LEU A 102 -12.91 -6.55 -3.61
N VAL A 103 -12.19 -7.50 -3.05
CA VAL A 103 -10.74 -7.59 -3.20
C VAL A 103 -10.46 -8.65 -4.24
N SER A 104 -9.87 -8.24 -5.36
CA SER A 104 -9.43 -9.17 -6.40
C SER A 104 -7.97 -8.93 -6.76
N PRO A 105 -7.06 -9.89 -6.55
CA PRO A 105 -5.65 -9.76 -6.91
C PRO A 105 -5.45 -9.32 -8.37
N THR A 106 -6.25 -9.86 -9.30
CA THR A 106 -6.19 -9.49 -10.72
C THR A 106 -6.53 -8.02 -10.93
N ASN A 107 -7.68 -7.56 -10.42
CA ASN A 107 -8.10 -6.16 -10.58
C ASN A 107 -7.14 -5.20 -9.85
N GLN A 108 -6.58 -5.60 -8.72
CA GLN A 108 -5.64 -4.78 -7.95
C GLN A 108 -4.28 -4.65 -8.65
N LEU A 109 -3.80 -5.68 -9.34
CA LEU A 109 -2.62 -5.60 -10.21
C LEU A 109 -2.89 -4.72 -11.45
N GLU A 110 -4.10 -4.81 -12.03
CA GLU A 110 -4.54 -3.91 -13.10
C GLU A 110 -4.60 -2.45 -12.63
N ASP A 111 -5.06 -2.21 -11.40
CA ASP A 111 -5.12 -0.87 -10.80
C ASP A 111 -3.72 -0.28 -10.62
N TYR A 112 -2.78 -1.06 -10.07
CA TYR A 112 -1.39 -0.66 -10.01
C TYR A 112 -0.82 -0.32 -11.40
N THR A 113 -1.08 -1.16 -12.39
CA THR A 113 -0.63 -0.94 -13.77
C THR A 113 -1.23 0.35 -14.35
N THR A 114 -2.50 0.61 -14.06
CA THR A 114 -3.22 1.82 -14.47
C THR A 114 -2.60 3.07 -13.86
N VAL A 115 -2.34 3.05 -12.55
CA VAL A 115 -1.67 4.14 -11.83
C VAL A 115 -0.24 4.35 -12.37
N LEU A 116 0.52 3.28 -12.59
CA LEU A 116 1.89 3.37 -13.14
C LEU A 116 1.90 3.99 -14.55
N ARG A 117 0.98 3.60 -15.43
CA ARG A 117 0.84 4.20 -16.76
C ARG A 117 0.51 5.68 -16.67
N PHE A 118 -0.42 6.07 -15.79
CA PHE A 118 -0.73 7.48 -15.54
C PHE A 118 0.49 8.26 -15.01
N VAL A 119 1.23 7.68 -14.08
CA VAL A 119 2.41 8.31 -13.46
C VAL A 119 3.57 8.45 -14.44
N THR A 120 3.77 7.48 -15.32
CA THR A 120 4.89 7.44 -16.26
C THR A 120 4.62 8.18 -17.56
N ASP A 121 3.36 8.49 -17.86
CA ASP A 121 2.94 9.30 -19.01
C ASP A 121 3.03 10.81 -18.69
N PRO A 122 3.96 11.56 -19.31
CA PRO A 122 4.13 12.99 -19.06
C PRO A 122 2.89 13.83 -19.35
N ASP A 123 2.11 13.47 -20.37
CA ASP A 123 0.95 14.27 -20.80
C ASP A 123 -0.23 14.08 -19.84
N SER A 124 -0.37 12.85 -19.31
CA SER A 124 -1.39 12.50 -18.33
C SER A 124 -1.15 13.15 -16.97
N HIS A 125 0.08 13.08 -16.43
CA HIS A 125 0.33 13.57 -15.07
C HIS A 125 0.50 15.08 -14.95
N ALA A 126 0.91 15.77 -16.02
CA ALA A 126 1.19 17.22 -15.97
C ALA A 126 -0.06 18.06 -15.62
N GLN A 127 -1.25 17.49 -15.79
CA GLN A 127 -2.52 18.11 -15.42
C GLN A 127 -2.77 18.11 -13.91
N PHE A 128 -2.16 17.17 -13.18
CA PHE A 128 -2.45 16.93 -11.76
C PHE A 128 -1.25 17.21 -10.86
N LEU A 129 -0.04 17.16 -11.43
CA LEU A 129 1.21 17.41 -10.73
C LEU A 129 1.88 18.62 -11.35
N SER A 130 2.31 19.56 -10.50
CA SER A 130 3.02 20.76 -10.92
C SER A 130 4.45 20.51 -11.41
N ARG A 131 4.92 19.26 -11.35
CA ARG A 131 6.29 18.84 -11.68
C ARG A 131 6.24 17.59 -12.55
N LYS A 132 7.15 17.52 -13.53
CA LYS A 132 7.33 16.34 -14.38
C LYS A 132 7.92 15.19 -13.54
N ILE A 133 7.31 14.02 -13.62
CA ILE A 133 7.85 12.79 -13.04
C ILE A 133 8.76 12.13 -14.09
N PRO A 134 10.06 11.94 -13.85
CA PRO A 134 10.88 11.10 -14.71
C PRO A 134 10.43 9.66 -14.58
N SER A 135 10.23 9.00 -15.71
CA SER A 135 9.82 7.61 -15.72
C SER A 135 10.87 6.66 -15.14
N SER A 136 12.13 7.09 -15.03
CA SER A 136 13.22 6.36 -14.38
C SER A 136 13.26 6.48 -12.85
N LYS A 137 12.21 7.02 -12.20
CA LYS A 137 12.17 7.24 -10.74
C LYS A 137 10.85 6.88 -10.08
N VAL A 138 10.26 5.77 -10.47
CA VAL A 138 9.03 5.27 -9.84
C VAL A 138 9.37 4.19 -8.82
N VAL A 139 8.92 4.40 -7.59
CA VAL A 139 9.02 3.43 -6.50
C VAL A 139 7.63 2.88 -6.21
N LEU A 140 7.47 1.55 -6.23
CA LEU A 140 6.27 0.94 -5.69
C LEU A 140 6.44 0.65 -4.20
N TRP A 141 5.40 0.88 -3.44
CA TRP A 141 5.33 0.57 -2.03
C TRP A 141 4.05 -0.21 -1.74
N GLY A 142 4.18 -1.29 -0.99
CA GLY A 142 3.02 -2.08 -0.59
C GLY A 142 3.27 -2.80 0.72
N TRP A 143 2.19 -2.94 1.49
CA TRP A 143 2.16 -3.71 2.72
C TRP A 143 1.15 -4.87 2.62
N SER A 144 1.45 -6.00 3.26
CA SER A 144 0.54 -7.14 3.35
C SER A 144 0.16 -7.71 1.97
N ASN A 145 -1.14 -7.85 1.70
CA ASN A 145 -1.68 -8.23 0.39
C ASN A 145 -1.12 -7.36 -0.74
N SER A 146 -0.99 -6.05 -0.54
CA SER A 146 -0.39 -5.15 -1.53
C SER A 146 1.13 -5.27 -1.60
N GLY A 147 1.80 -5.70 -0.52
CA GLY A 147 3.22 -6.07 -0.53
C GLY A 147 3.48 -7.18 -1.55
N GLY A 148 2.62 -8.21 -1.57
CA GLY A 148 2.65 -9.26 -2.58
C GLY A 148 2.41 -8.74 -4.01
N HIS A 149 1.52 -7.76 -4.20
CA HIS A 149 1.29 -7.16 -5.52
C HIS A 149 2.53 -6.44 -6.04
N VAL A 150 3.15 -5.58 -5.23
CA VAL A 150 4.35 -4.85 -5.65
C VAL A 150 5.54 -5.78 -5.84
N ALA A 151 5.65 -6.85 -5.04
CA ALA A 151 6.64 -7.92 -5.24
C ALA A 151 6.44 -8.65 -6.58
N ARG A 152 5.19 -8.90 -6.98
CA ARG A 152 4.86 -9.47 -8.30
C ARG A 152 5.24 -8.50 -9.43
N LEU A 153 4.88 -7.23 -9.31
CA LEU A 153 5.17 -6.19 -10.31
C LEU A 153 6.67 -5.91 -10.46
N ALA A 154 7.47 -6.15 -9.40
CA ALA A 154 8.93 -6.08 -9.47
C ALA A 154 9.54 -7.01 -10.53
N THR A 155 8.83 -8.08 -10.93
CA THR A 155 9.25 -8.98 -12.03
C THR A 155 9.02 -8.41 -13.42
N GLN A 156 8.24 -7.34 -13.53
CA GLN A 156 7.88 -6.61 -14.74
C GLN A 156 8.46 -5.20 -14.75
N ALA A 157 9.51 -4.95 -13.96
CA ALA A 157 9.99 -3.60 -13.69
C ALA A 157 10.38 -2.82 -14.95
N ASP A 158 11.02 -3.46 -15.94
CA ASP A 158 11.38 -2.79 -17.20
C ASP A 158 10.15 -2.36 -18.02
N GLU A 159 9.13 -3.23 -18.09
CA GLU A 159 7.90 -3.01 -18.86
C GLU A 159 7.04 -1.90 -18.25
N LEU A 160 7.09 -1.79 -16.91
CA LEU A 160 6.30 -0.85 -16.13
C LEU A 160 7.10 0.36 -15.64
N GLN A 161 8.37 0.46 -16.03
CA GLN A 161 9.31 1.54 -15.65
C GLN A 161 9.42 1.70 -14.12
N ILE A 162 9.46 0.58 -13.39
CA ILE A 162 9.62 0.55 -11.93
C ILE A 162 11.12 0.59 -11.62
N SER A 163 11.52 1.52 -10.76
CA SER A 163 12.91 1.77 -10.40
C SER A 163 13.31 1.12 -9.08
N ALA A 164 12.37 0.97 -8.15
CA ALA A 164 12.56 0.21 -6.91
C ALA A 164 11.23 -0.25 -6.33
N VAL A 165 11.28 -1.24 -5.44
CA VAL A 165 10.12 -1.73 -4.70
C VAL A 165 10.40 -1.78 -3.20
N ILE A 166 9.45 -1.30 -2.40
CA ILE A 166 9.40 -1.50 -0.95
C ILE A 166 8.22 -2.41 -0.66
N THR A 167 8.50 -3.59 -0.11
CA THR A 167 7.49 -4.61 0.16
C THR A 167 7.56 -5.04 1.64
N LEU A 168 6.51 -4.72 2.39
CA LEU A 168 6.44 -4.91 3.84
C LEU A 168 5.42 -5.99 4.19
N ASP A 169 5.79 -6.90 5.07
CA ASP A 169 5.01 -8.09 5.46
C ASP A 169 4.30 -8.76 4.27
N PRO A 170 4.99 -9.06 3.16
CA PRO A 170 4.28 -9.31 1.92
C PRO A 170 3.70 -10.71 1.80
N LEU A 171 2.44 -10.76 1.34
CA LEU A 171 1.79 -12.01 0.94
C LEU A 171 2.30 -12.48 -0.43
N CYS A 172 3.54 -12.98 -0.49
CA CYS A 172 4.16 -13.42 -1.74
C CYS A 172 3.64 -14.77 -2.25
N ASP A 173 3.08 -15.60 -1.36
CA ASP A 173 2.53 -16.91 -1.70
C ASP A 173 1.24 -17.21 -0.90
N GLY A 174 0.09 -17.01 -1.56
CA GLY A 174 -1.23 -17.27 -0.98
C GLY A 174 -1.54 -18.72 -0.57
N ARG A 175 -1.20 -19.75 -1.35
CA ARG A 175 -1.37 -21.17 -0.97
C ARG A 175 -0.47 -21.56 0.20
N THR A 176 0.80 -21.14 0.23
CA THR A 176 1.68 -21.42 1.37
C THR A 176 1.11 -20.79 2.64
N ASN A 177 0.57 -19.57 2.53
CA ASN A 177 -0.14 -18.93 3.64
C ASN A 177 -1.43 -19.67 4.01
N LEU A 178 -2.26 -20.07 3.04
CA LEU A 178 -3.49 -20.84 3.30
C LEU A 178 -3.17 -22.16 3.99
N PHE A 179 -2.20 -22.93 3.49
CA PHE A 179 -1.82 -24.22 4.08
C PHE A 179 -1.29 -24.05 5.51
N HIS A 180 -0.55 -22.98 5.79
CA HIS A 180 -0.17 -22.64 7.15
C HIS A 180 -1.41 -22.45 8.03
N HIS A 181 -2.35 -21.61 7.62
CA HIS A 181 -3.57 -21.36 8.40
C HIS A 181 -4.50 -22.57 8.49
N MET A 182 -4.52 -23.46 7.50
CA MET A 182 -5.23 -24.74 7.58
C MET A 182 -4.69 -25.64 8.69
N TRP A 183 -3.38 -25.61 8.92
CA TRP A 183 -2.75 -26.42 9.95
C TRP A 183 -2.88 -25.80 11.35
N HIS A 184 -2.74 -24.48 11.44
CA HIS A 184 -2.68 -23.77 12.73
C HIS A 184 -4.02 -23.18 13.21
N ASN A 185 -4.97 -22.94 12.29
CA ASN A 185 -6.29 -22.39 12.59
C ASN A 185 -7.42 -23.03 11.73
N PRO A 186 -7.61 -24.37 11.79
CA PRO A 186 -8.60 -25.06 10.95
C PRO A 186 -10.04 -24.63 11.27
N LEU A 187 -10.35 -24.34 12.53
CA LEU A 187 -11.70 -23.93 12.96
C LEU A 187 -12.07 -22.55 12.43
N GLY A 188 -11.12 -21.60 12.39
CA GLY A 188 -11.32 -20.28 11.80
C GLY A 188 -11.67 -20.37 10.32
N LEU A 189 -10.93 -21.19 9.57
CA LEU A 189 -11.20 -21.41 8.14
C LEU A 189 -12.54 -22.14 7.90
N ALA A 190 -12.86 -23.16 8.69
CA ALA A 190 -14.12 -23.88 8.58
C ALA A 190 -15.34 -22.95 8.79
N ARG A 191 -15.22 -21.97 9.71
CA ARG A 191 -16.29 -21.00 10.01
C ARG A 191 -16.65 -20.12 8.82
N ILE A 192 -15.67 -19.69 8.03
CA ILE A 192 -15.89 -18.82 6.87
C ILE A 192 -16.06 -19.60 5.56
N GLY A 193 -15.64 -20.88 5.49
CA GLY A 193 -15.57 -21.65 4.26
C GLY A 193 -16.86 -21.74 3.45
N HIS A 194 -18.03 -21.84 4.12
CA HIS A 194 -19.32 -21.87 3.42
C HIS A 194 -19.68 -20.52 2.78
N TRP A 195 -19.30 -19.39 3.40
CA TRP A 195 -19.45 -18.05 2.81
C TRP A 195 -18.54 -17.89 1.59
N VAL A 196 -17.29 -18.32 1.70
CA VAL A 196 -16.31 -18.28 0.60
C VAL A 196 -16.81 -19.10 -0.60
N LEU A 197 -17.29 -20.32 -0.36
CA LEU A 197 -17.86 -21.19 -1.40
C LEU A 197 -19.13 -20.59 -2.01
N GLY A 198 -20.05 -20.10 -1.19
CA GLY A 198 -21.29 -19.47 -1.66
C GLY A 198 -21.01 -18.26 -2.55
N ASP A 199 -20.11 -17.37 -2.13
CA ASP A 199 -19.78 -16.16 -2.90
C ASP A 199 -19.05 -16.49 -4.20
N PHE A 200 -18.17 -17.50 -4.19
CA PHE A 200 -17.50 -17.98 -5.40
C PHE A 200 -18.50 -18.55 -6.40
N LEU A 201 -19.41 -19.42 -5.97
CA LEU A 201 -20.45 -19.97 -6.85
C LEU A 201 -21.35 -18.87 -7.42
N LEU A 202 -21.73 -17.89 -6.60
CA LEU A 202 -22.53 -16.74 -7.05
C LEU A 202 -21.82 -15.88 -8.11
N SER A 203 -20.48 -15.77 -8.08
CA SER A 203 -19.77 -14.99 -9.09
C SER A 203 -19.89 -15.52 -10.53
N PHE A 204 -20.23 -16.80 -10.72
CA PHE A 204 -20.42 -17.39 -12.05
C PHE A 204 -21.80 -17.11 -12.65
N PHE A 205 -22.72 -16.48 -11.91
CA PHE A 205 -24.08 -16.17 -12.39
C PHE A 205 -24.33 -14.66 -12.48
N PRO A 206 -23.69 -13.93 -13.43
CA PRO A 206 -23.81 -12.47 -13.58
C PRO A 206 -25.24 -11.98 -13.80
N VAL A 207 -26.13 -12.84 -14.31
CA VAL A 207 -27.52 -12.52 -14.66
C VAL A 207 -28.39 -12.28 -13.42
N LEU A 208 -28.02 -12.82 -12.25
CA LEU A 208 -28.81 -12.67 -11.03
C LEU A 208 -28.42 -11.45 -10.18
N ASN A 209 -27.18 -10.97 -10.23
CA ASN A 209 -26.84 -9.62 -9.75
C ASN A 209 -25.36 -9.26 -10.03
N LYS A 210 -25.09 -8.37 -11.00
CA LYS A 210 -23.72 -7.84 -11.25
C LYS A 210 -23.12 -7.08 -10.04
N GLN A 211 -23.89 -6.86 -8.99
CA GLN A 211 -23.54 -6.04 -7.82
C GLN A 211 -23.58 -6.81 -6.48
N ALA A 212 -23.93 -8.10 -6.47
CA ALA A 212 -23.97 -8.86 -5.22
C ALA A 212 -22.66 -9.58 -4.93
N SER A 213 -22.19 -9.42 -3.70
CA SER A 213 -21.15 -10.24 -3.08
C SER A 213 -21.64 -10.64 -1.70
N LEU A 214 -21.51 -11.90 -1.32
CA LEU A 214 -21.64 -12.25 0.09
C LEU A 214 -20.43 -11.70 0.81
N ARG A 215 -20.67 -10.77 1.74
CA ARG A 215 -19.61 -10.14 2.52
C ARG A 215 -19.57 -10.74 3.91
N ILE A 216 -18.35 -10.85 4.41
CA ILE A 216 -18.06 -11.19 5.80
C ILE A 216 -17.23 -10.06 6.41
N PRO A 217 -17.12 -9.97 7.75
CA PRO A 217 -16.17 -9.04 8.35
C PRO A 217 -14.75 -9.29 7.83
N ALA A 218 -14.03 -8.23 7.49
CA ALA A 218 -12.64 -8.35 7.06
C ALA A 218 -11.71 -8.63 8.27
N PHE A 219 -11.97 -7.98 9.39
CA PHE A 219 -11.21 -8.03 10.63
C PHE A 219 -12.10 -8.42 11.81
N GLY A 220 -11.47 -8.96 12.85
CA GLY A 220 -12.12 -9.27 14.13
C GLY A 220 -12.73 -10.67 14.21
N PRO A 221 -13.19 -11.11 15.40
CA PRO A 221 -13.60 -12.48 15.64
C PRO A 221 -14.63 -13.01 14.64
N GLY A 222 -14.25 -14.05 13.88
CA GLY A 222 -15.11 -14.67 12.86
C GLY A 222 -15.10 -13.99 11.48
N GLY A 223 -14.24 -12.99 11.27
CA GLY A 223 -13.94 -12.42 9.96
C GLY A 223 -12.84 -13.16 9.19
N MET A 224 -12.47 -12.61 8.02
CA MET A 224 -11.39 -13.14 7.17
C MET A 224 -10.03 -13.14 7.89
N LEU A 225 -9.70 -12.02 8.54
CA LEU A 225 -8.54 -11.84 9.41
C LEU A 225 -9.02 -11.82 10.87
N GLY A 226 -9.33 -13.02 11.37
CA GLY A 226 -10.06 -13.18 12.63
C GLY A 226 -9.22 -13.18 13.92
N GLY A 227 -7.90 -13.00 13.83
CA GLY A 227 -6.99 -13.02 14.96
C GLY A 227 -7.04 -11.73 15.82
N PRO A 228 -6.63 -11.79 17.10
CA PRO A 228 -6.55 -10.61 17.96
C PRO A 228 -5.65 -9.50 17.40
N GLU A 229 -4.53 -9.88 16.77
CA GLU A 229 -3.62 -8.96 16.10
C GLU A 229 -4.31 -8.13 15.02
N ALA A 230 -5.06 -8.79 14.13
CA ALA A 230 -5.83 -8.13 13.08
C ALA A 230 -6.92 -7.20 13.62
N ASP A 231 -7.60 -7.59 14.71
CA ASP A 231 -8.60 -6.75 15.37
C ASP A 231 -7.96 -5.49 15.98
N ASN A 232 -6.84 -5.65 16.69
CA ASN A 232 -6.09 -4.54 17.28
C ASN A 232 -5.56 -3.59 16.19
N GLY A 233 -4.97 -4.13 15.13
CA GLY A 233 -4.50 -3.35 13.98
C GLY A 233 -5.62 -2.57 13.29
N PHE A 234 -6.80 -3.19 13.10
CA PHE A 234 -7.96 -2.49 12.53
C PHE A 234 -8.44 -1.33 13.44
N ARG A 235 -8.45 -1.54 14.75
CA ARG A 235 -8.81 -0.49 15.74
C ARG A 235 -7.83 0.66 15.74
N MET A 236 -6.53 0.39 15.57
CA MET A 236 -5.49 1.41 15.45
C MET A 236 -5.77 2.39 14.30
N PHE A 237 -6.41 1.93 13.22
CA PHE A 237 -6.73 2.77 12.06
C PHE A 237 -8.09 3.47 12.11
N ASN A 238 -8.98 3.09 13.03
CA ASN A 238 -10.38 3.51 13.01
C ASN A 238 -10.67 4.62 14.04
N SER A 239 -11.32 5.70 13.63
CA SER A 239 -11.69 6.81 14.53
C SER A 239 -12.74 6.49 15.59
N ASP A 240 -13.55 5.46 15.37
CA ASP A 240 -14.65 5.13 16.30
C ASP A 240 -14.14 4.46 17.59
N TRP A 241 -12.83 4.20 17.72
CA TRP A 241 -12.25 3.56 18.91
C TRP A 241 -11.91 4.56 20.02
N LYS A 242 -12.49 4.35 21.22
CA LYS A 242 -12.45 5.28 22.37
C LYS A 242 -11.05 5.63 22.89
N GLU A 243 -10.05 4.78 22.65
CA GLU A 243 -8.67 5.01 23.12
C GLU A 243 -7.87 5.95 22.22
N ASN A 244 -8.39 6.32 21.05
CA ASN A 244 -7.70 7.22 20.12
C ASN A 244 -7.76 8.71 20.54
N GLU A 245 -8.48 9.08 21.61
CA GLU A 245 -8.62 10.48 22.04
C GLU A 245 -7.29 11.14 22.48
N GLY A 246 -6.30 10.37 22.95
CA GLY A 246 -5.00 10.91 23.39
C GLY A 246 -3.93 10.99 22.29
N VAL A 247 -3.98 10.11 21.29
CA VAL A 247 -2.97 9.99 20.21
C VAL A 247 -3.32 10.89 19.01
N VAL A 248 -4.59 11.24 18.85
CA VAL A 248 -5.13 12.05 17.73
C VAL A 248 -4.81 13.56 17.86
N GLN A 249 -4.42 14.03 19.05
CA GLN A 249 -4.27 15.47 19.31
C GLN A 249 -3.03 16.10 18.63
N GLU A 250 -1.92 15.37 18.50
CA GLU A 250 -0.69 15.88 17.85
C GLU A 250 -0.80 16.02 16.33
N LEU A 251 -1.71 15.26 15.71
CA LEU A 251 -1.93 15.21 14.25
C LEU A 251 -3.10 16.09 13.78
N GLY A 252 -3.95 16.53 14.72
CA GLY A 252 -4.96 17.58 14.47
C GLY A 252 -4.34 18.87 13.93
N SER A 253 -3.07 19.16 14.27
CA SER A 253 -2.28 20.29 13.77
C SER A 253 -1.84 20.16 12.31
N SER A 254 -1.81 18.95 11.75
CA SER A 254 -1.43 18.65 10.35
C SER A 254 -2.64 18.33 9.46
N GLY A 255 -3.86 18.57 9.95
CA GLY A 255 -5.10 18.30 9.20
C GLY A 255 -5.53 16.83 9.18
N PHE A 256 -4.90 15.98 9.99
CA PHE A 256 -5.32 14.60 10.22
C PHE A 256 -6.08 14.54 11.54
N GLY A 257 -7.38 14.89 11.49
CA GLY A 257 -8.28 14.85 12.65
C GLY A 257 -8.54 13.43 13.18
N LYS A 258 -9.73 13.19 13.76
CA LYS A 258 -10.21 11.82 14.05
C LYS A 258 -9.99 10.95 12.80
N GLY A 259 -9.39 9.76 12.95
CA GLY A 259 -9.13 8.82 11.85
C GLY A 259 -10.33 8.54 10.92
N PRO A 260 -10.15 7.83 9.80
CA PRO A 260 -11.27 7.51 8.92
C PRO A 260 -12.28 6.58 9.62
N LYS A 261 -13.56 6.73 9.28
CA LYS A 261 -14.55 5.70 9.58
C LYS A 261 -14.37 4.56 8.57
N LEU A 262 -13.88 3.42 9.04
CA LEU A 262 -13.54 2.30 8.17
C LEU A 262 -14.72 1.32 8.00
N VAL A 263 -14.86 0.79 6.79
CA VAL A 263 -15.81 -0.29 6.48
C VAL A 263 -15.13 -1.63 6.75
N ASN A 264 -15.64 -2.40 7.72
CA ASN A 264 -15.10 -3.72 8.06
C ASN A 264 -15.85 -4.83 7.32
N GLU A 265 -15.72 -4.89 6.00
CA GLU A 265 -16.35 -5.90 5.17
C GLU A 265 -15.42 -6.31 4.03
N ILE A 266 -15.51 -7.57 3.61
CA ILE A 266 -14.83 -8.09 2.42
C ILE A 266 -15.73 -9.11 1.73
N ALA A 267 -15.75 -9.12 0.39
CA ALA A 267 -16.36 -10.19 -0.39
C ALA A 267 -15.68 -11.53 -0.04
N ALA A 268 -16.47 -12.51 0.38
CA ALA A 268 -15.95 -13.76 0.93
C ALA A 268 -15.11 -14.53 -0.09
N ARG A 269 -15.37 -14.39 -1.40
CA ARG A 269 -14.63 -15.09 -2.46
C ARG A 269 -13.13 -14.80 -2.49
N TYR A 270 -12.65 -13.72 -1.84
CA TYR A 270 -11.21 -13.48 -1.69
C TYR A 270 -10.47 -14.69 -1.11
N GLY A 271 -11.12 -15.48 -0.25
CA GLY A 271 -10.55 -16.71 0.30
C GLY A 271 -10.07 -17.73 -0.75
N PHE A 272 -10.66 -17.73 -1.96
CA PHE A 272 -10.11 -18.49 -3.10
C PHE A 272 -9.18 -17.66 -3.97
N GLU A 273 -9.49 -16.38 -4.18
CA GLU A 273 -8.68 -15.53 -5.06
C GLU A 273 -7.25 -15.34 -4.56
N VAL A 274 -7.04 -15.35 -3.24
CA VAL A 274 -5.72 -15.30 -2.61
C VAL A 274 -4.77 -16.40 -3.14
N LEU A 275 -5.29 -17.55 -3.58
CA LEU A 275 -4.50 -18.65 -4.11
C LEU A 275 -3.81 -18.35 -5.44
N SER A 276 -4.31 -17.33 -6.16
CA SER A 276 -3.68 -16.83 -7.38
C SER A 276 -2.44 -15.98 -7.11
N GLN A 277 -2.28 -15.48 -5.88
CA GLN A 277 -1.19 -14.59 -5.51
C GLN A 277 0.11 -15.37 -5.37
N ARG A 278 0.98 -15.23 -6.37
CA ARG A 278 2.32 -15.82 -6.46
C ARG A 278 3.34 -14.77 -6.88
N CYS A 279 4.49 -14.79 -6.22
CA CYS A 279 5.67 -14.08 -6.65
C CYS A 279 6.80 -15.07 -6.95
N ASP A 280 7.55 -14.81 -8.01
CA ASP A 280 8.75 -15.57 -8.35
C ASP A 280 9.94 -14.62 -8.18
N GLY A 281 10.59 -14.69 -7.02
CA GLY A 281 11.69 -13.81 -6.66
C GLY A 281 12.85 -13.86 -7.65
N THR A 282 13.07 -15.02 -8.29
CA THR A 282 14.14 -15.20 -9.28
C THR A 282 13.99 -14.35 -10.54
N LYS A 283 12.79 -13.78 -10.75
CA LYS A 283 12.44 -12.92 -11.89
C LYS A 283 12.39 -11.44 -11.55
N VAL A 284 12.69 -11.02 -10.31
CA VAL A 284 12.75 -9.60 -9.95
C VAL A 284 13.80 -8.89 -10.81
N LYS A 285 13.50 -7.66 -11.24
CA LYS A 285 14.32 -6.88 -12.20
C LYS A 285 14.77 -5.51 -11.67
N CYS A 286 14.46 -5.17 -10.41
CA CYS A 286 14.79 -3.88 -9.81
C CYS A 286 15.25 -4.03 -8.35
N PRO A 287 15.93 -3.02 -7.78
CA PRO A 287 16.16 -2.92 -6.35
C PRO A 287 14.90 -3.14 -5.51
N ILE A 288 15.01 -3.95 -4.45
CA ILE A 288 13.88 -4.31 -3.60
C ILE A 288 14.26 -4.33 -2.12
N LEU A 289 13.46 -3.65 -1.29
CA LEU A 289 13.45 -3.80 0.17
C LEU A 289 12.33 -4.76 0.56
N ILE A 290 12.69 -5.83 1.26
CA ILE A 290 11.77 -6.85 1.77
C ILE A 290 11.83 -6.83 3.30
N SER A 291 10.68 -6.64 3.93
CA SER A 291 10.58 -6.55 5.39
C SER A 291 9.54 -7.51 5.96
N TRP A 292 9.81 -8.09 7.13
CA TRP A 292 8.83 -8.89 7.90
C TRP A 292 9.08 -8.82 9.41
N ALA A 293 8.06 -9.15 10.21
CA ALA A 293 8.16 -9.15 11.67
C ALA A 293 9.18 -10.16 12.20
N LYS A 294 10.04 -9.74 13.13
CA LYS A 294 11.01 -10.63 13.81
C LYS A 294 10.31 -11.75 14.56
N ASN A 295 11.03 -12.87 14.73
CA ASN A 295 10.62 -14.00 15.57
C ASN A 295 9.23 -14.58 15.24
N ASP A 296 8.79 -14.47 13.98
CA ASP A 296 7.44 -14.87 13.56
C ASP A 296 6.33 -14.12 14.31
N GLY A 297 6.57 -12.84 14.58
CA GLY A 297 5.64 -11.95 15.28
C GLY A 297 4.38 -11.59 14.49
N ASP A 298 4.32 -11.92 13.19
CA ASP A 298 3.16 -11.74 12.32
C ASP A 298 2.29 -13.01 12.32
N SER A 299 1.12 -12.96 12.97
CA SER A 299 0.19 -14.09 13.00
C SER A 299 -0.67 -14.23 11.73
N LEU A 300 -0.58 -13.29 10.79
CA LEU A 300 -1.35 -13.27 9.55
C LEU A 300 -0.55 -13.84 8.37
N ILE A 301 0.75 -13.57 8.30
CA ILE A 301 1.67 -14.04 7.27
C ILE A 301 2.93 -14.57 7.96
N PRO A 302 3.13 -15.90 8.00
CA PRO A 302 4.30 -16.46 8.66
C PRO A 302 5.57 -16.06 7.90
N SER A 303 6.62 -15.73 8.64
CA SER A 303 7.90 -15.18 8.16
C SER A 303 8.55 -16.02 7.07
N LYS A 304 8.30 -17.33 7.05
CA LYS A 304 8.76 -18.24 6.00
C LYS A 304 8.30 -17.82 4.59
N VAL A 305 7.16 -17.15 4.46
CA VAL A 305 6.62 -16.68 3.17
C VAL A 305 7.49 -15.55 2.59
N PRO A 306 7.67 -14.41 3.27
CA PRO A 306 8.55 -13.35 2.79
C PRO A 306 10.03 -13.76 2.78
N ALA A 307 10.50 -14.55 3.76
CA ALA A 307 11.88 -15.02 3.80
C ALA A 307 12.21 -15.89 2.57
N ARG A 308 11.32 -16.81 2.17
CA ARG A 308 11.53 -17.62 0.97
C ARG A 308 11.57 -16.77 -0.29
N PHE A 309 10.69 -15.76 -0.38
CA PHE A 309 10.72 -14.82 -1.49
C PHE A 309 12.05 -14.06 -1.55
N ALA A 310 12.56 -13.59 -0.41
CA ALA A 310 13.87 -12.92 -0.33
C ALA A 310 15.02 -13.84 -0.77
N GLU A 311 15.04 -15.10 -0.34
CA GLU A 311 16.02 -16.10 -0.82
C GLU A 311 15.98 -16.27 -2.34
N ASP A 312 14.79 -16.24 -2.94
CA ASP A 312 14.63 -16.36 -4.39
C ASP A 312 15.04 -15.09 -5.13
N CYS A 313 14.81 -13.90 -4.55
CA CYS A 313 15.31 -12.62 -5.08
C CYS A 313 16.84 -12.58 -5.16
N LEU A 314 17.55 -13.16 -4.18
CA LEU A 314 19.02 -13.25 -4.21
C LEU A 314 19.55 -14.11 -5.37
N LYS A 315 18.69 -14.92 -6.02
CA LYS A 315 19.03 -15.75 -7.18
C LYS A 315 18.65 -15.08 -8.50
N ALA A 316 18.13 -13.85 -8.48
CA ALA A 316 17.80 -13.11 -9.69
C ALA A 316 19.06 -12.89 -10.54
N LYS A 317 18.94 -13.04 -11.86
CA LYS A 317 20.07 -12.96 -12.79
C LYS A 317 20.39 -11.54 -13.25
N ASP A 318 19.53 -10.58 -12.91
CA ASP A 318 19.68 -9.19 -13.32
C ASP A 318 20.64 -8.47 -12.36
N TYR A 319 21.75 -7.97 -12.91
CA TYR A 319 22.82 -7.31 -12.14
C TYR A 319 22.38 -6.00 -11.48
N ARG A 320 21.23 -5.43 -11.88
CA ARG A 320 20.66 -4.21 -11.28
C ARG A 320 19.91 -4.50 -9.97
N VAL A 321 19.64 -5.77 -9.67
CA VAL A 321 18.89 -6.16 -8.48
C VAL A 321 19.80 -6.08 -7.26
N SER A 322 19.48 -5.14 -6.36
CA SER A 322 19.92 -5.17 -4.98
C SER A 322 18.75 -5.62 -4.10
N VAL A 323 19.03 -6.54 -3.18
CA VAL A 323 18.03 -7.05 -2.22
C VAL A 323 18.42 -6.56 -0.84
N ASP A 324 17.60 -5.68 -0.27
CA ASP A 324 17.71 -5.26 1.12
C ASP A 324 16.67 -6.02 1.94
N VAL A 325 17.11 -6.66 3.01
CA VAL A 325 16.27 -7.47 3.88
C VAL A 325 16.27 -6.88 5.28
N HIS A 326 15.08 -6.71 5.85
CA HIS A 326 14.94 -6.18 7.19
C HIS A 326 13.90 -6.95 8.00
N GLU A 327 14.31 -7.51 9.13
CA GLU A 327 13.36 -7.97 10.12
C GLU A 327 13.05 -6.82 11.08
N HIS A 328 11.78 -6.44 11.22
CA HIS A 328 11.37 -5.32 12.07
C HIS A 328 10.78 -5.78 13.40
N GLU A 329 10.78 -4.86 14.37
CA GLU A 329 10.08 -5.05 15.64
C GLU A 329 8.56 -4.93 15.45
N GLY A 330 7.81 -5.62 16.31
CA GLY A 330 6.35 -5.60 16.31
C GLY A 330 5.72 -6.76 15.54
N ASP A 331 4.42 -6.63 15.29
CA ASP A 331 3.58 -7.59 14.58
C ASP A 331 3.30 -7.11 13.13
N HIS A 332 2.34 -7.71 12.42
CA HIS A 332 1.96 -7.34 11.05
C HIS A 332 1.60 -5.85 10.88
N PHE A 333 1.14 -5.21 11.96
CA PHE A 333 0.77 -3.79 11.97
C PHE A 333 1.86 -2.92 12.61
N GLY A 334 2.95 -3.52 13.11
CA GLY A 334 4.02 -2.86 13.86
C GLY A 334 4.74 -1.73 13.12
N LEU A 335 4.69 -1.72 11.78
CA LEU A 335 5.24 -0.66 10.93
C LEU A 335 4.27 0.49 10.63
N HIS A 336 3.07 0.50 11.22
CA HIS A 336 2.15 1.62 11.12
C HIS A 336 2.23 2.53 12.35
N PHE A 337 1.75 3.77 12.21
CA PHE A 337 1.76 4.73 13.31
C PHE A 337 1.04 4.17 14.55
N GLY A 338 1.72 4.23 15.71
CA GLY A 338 1.29 3.58 16.95
C GLY A 338 1.94 2.22 17.21
N GLY A 339 2.49 1.58 16.17
CA GLY A 339 3.26 0.35 16.27
C GLY A 339 4.71 0.58 16.74
N VAL A 340 5.27 -0.40 17.45
CA VAL A 340 6.63 -0.32 18.04
C VAL A 340 7.74 -0.22 17.00
N GLY A 341 7.50 -0.70 15.77
CA GLY A 341 8.46 -0.69 14.67
C GLY A 341 8.36 0.54 13.77
N PHE A 342 7.38 1.43 13.98
CA PHE A 342 7.07 2.52 13.04
C PHE A 342 8.26 3.41 12.73
N GLU A 343 8.89 3.99 13.75
CA GLU A 343 9.98 4.95 13.58
C GLU A 343 11.21 4.34 12.90
N ALA A 344 11.65 3.18 13.40
CA ALA A 344 12.78 2.44 12.83
C ALA A 344 12.48 1.95 11.40
N GLY A 345 11.24 1.54 11.13
CA GLY A 345 10.80 1.10 9.82
C GLY A 345 10.79 2.23 8.79
N ILE A 346 10.34 3.43 9.15
CA ILE A 346 10.42 4.61 8.28
C ILE A 346 11.87 4.94 7.96
N GLU A 347 12.74 4.96 8.97
CA GLU A 347 14.16 5.24 8.79
C GLU A 347 14.83 4.22 7.85
N LYS A 348 14.55 2.92 8.04
CA LYS A 348 15.06 1.87 7.16
C LYS A 348 14.60 2.03 5.70
N GLN A 349 13.33 2.39 5.49
CA GLN A 349 12.80 2.64 4.15
C GLN A 349 13.47 3.84 3.48
N LEU A 350 13.71 4.93 4.23
CA LEU A 350 14.44 6.10 3.73
C LEU A 350 15.91 5.75 3.40
N GLN A 351 16.57 4.96 4.23
CA GLN A 351 17.93 4.47 3.96
C GLN A 351 18.00 3.66 2.67
N PHE A 352 17.02 2.77 2.43
CA PHE A 352 16.92 2.03 1.18
C PHE A 352 16.76 2.99 -0.01
N LEU A 353 15.84 3.96 0.07
CA LEU A 353 15.65 4.95 -1.00
C LEU A 353 16.92 5.76 -1.28
N HIS A 354 17.64 6.19 -0.24
CA HIS A 354 18.93 6.87 -0.39
C HIS A 354 20.00 5.98 -1.02
N SER A 355 20.02 4.68 -0.71
CA SER A 355 20.96 3.74 -1.32
C SER A 355 20.71 3.57 -2.83
N VAL A 356 19.46 3.66 -3.27
CA VAL A 356 19.07 3.50 -4.68
C VAL A 356 19.26 4.79 -5.48
N PHE A 357 18.87 5.94 -4.92
CA PHE A 357 18.81 7.22 -5.66
C PHE A 357 19.88 8.24 -5.25
N GLY A 358 20.70 7.93 -4.24
CA GLY A 358 21.66 8.87 -3.65
C GLY A 358 21.02 9.83 -2.63
N SER A 359 21.86 10.59 -1.92
CA SER A 359 21.43 11.64 -1.01
C SER A 359 20.91 12.85 -1.79
N SER A 360 19.77 13.38 -1.37
CA SER A 360 19.17 14.58 -1.93
C SER A 360 19.87 15.84 -1.37
N GLN A 361 20.05 16.88 -2.18
CA GLN A 361 20.62 18.17 -1.75
C GLN A 361 19.58 19.27 -1.96
N PRO A 362 19.41 20.24 -1.04
CA PRO A 362 18.53 21.37 -1.26
C PRO A 362 18.95 22.11 -2.53
N GLU A 363 17.99 22.47 -3.41
CA GLU A 363 18.31 23.38 -4.51
C GLU A 363 18.81 24.71 -3.93
N THR A 364 20.11 25.00 -4.10
CA THR A 364 20.62 26.36 -3.90
C THR A 364 19.99 27.23 -4.97
N LYS A 365 19.00 28.05 -4.59
CA LYS A 365 18.53 29.13 -5.45
C LYS A 365 19.74 30.02 -5.75
N GLY A 366 20.29 29.89 -6.95
CA GLY A 366 21.32 30.79 -7.42
C GLY A 366 20.75 32.20 -7.45
N GLU A 367 21.31 33.10 -6.65
CA GLU A 367 21.16 34.53 -6.86
C GLU A 367 21.66 34.85 -8.28
N LYS A 368 20.77 35.33 -9.13
CA LYS A 368 21.09 36.03 -10.37
C LYS A 368 20.32 37.33 -10.42
#